data_AF-A0A0Q9KXL6-F1
#
_entry.id   AF-A0A0Q9KXL6-F1
#
_cell.length_a   1.000
_cell.length_b   1.000
_cell.length_c   1.000
_cell.angle_alpha   90.00
_cell.angle_beta   90.00
_cell.angle_gamma   90.00
#
_symmetry.space_group_name_H-M   'P 1'
#
loop_
_entity.id
_entity.type
_entity.pdbx_description
1 polymer ?
#
loop_
_entity_poly.entity_id
_entity_poly.type
_entity_poly.pdbx_seq_one_letter_code
_entity_poly.pdbx_strand_id
1 'polypeptide(L)'
;MKINKTNRISAINPYQKHAENRAGGTGKAKQKDEVQISAAAKEMLTTSKASGTDRIEHIEKLKKSVSSGTYYVEAGKIAEKLLPYLKE
;
A
#
# COMPACT_ATOMS: atom_id res chain seq x y z
N MET A 1 -64.67 -33.03 37.93
CA MET A 1 -64.37 -31.58 37.86
C MET A 1 -62.93 -31.41 37.35
N LYS A 2 -62.73 -30.57 36.33
CA LYS A 2 -61.46 -30.43 35.58
C LYS A 2 -60.85 -29.07 35.93
N ILE A 3 -59.73 -29.07 36.63
CA ILE A 3 -59.07 -27.85 37.12
C ILE A 3 -58.05 -27.40 36.07
N ASN A 4 -58.31 -26.27 35.40
CA ASN A 4 -57.37 -25.64 34.48
C ASN A 4 -56.29 -24.92 35.29
N LYS A 5 -55.02 -25.32 35.12
CA LYS A 5 -53.88 -24.62 35.72
C LYS A 5 -53.72 -23.25 35.05
N THR A 6 -54.00 -22.20 35.82
CA THR A 6 -53.74 -20.82 35.49
C THR A 6 -52.23 -20.54 35.41
N ASN A 7 -51.84 -19.69 34.46
CA ASN A 7 -50.60 -18.93 34.44
C ASN A 7 -49.29 -19.66 34.78
N ARG A 8 -48.71 -20.35 33.79
CA ARG A 8 -47.24 -20.35 33.69
C ARG A 8 -46.81 -19.07 32.97
N ILE A 9 -46.87 -17.98 33.72
CA ILE A 9 -46.13 -16.76 33.42
C ILE A 9 -44.68 -17.17 33.21
N SER A 10 -44.13 -16.74 32.07
CA SER A 10 -42.75 -16.89 31.63
C SER A 10 -41.77 -17.27 32.74
N ALA A 11 -41.26 -18.50 32.68
CA ALA A 11 -39.97 -18.83 33.29
C ALA A 11 -38.89 -18.05 32.52
N ILE A 12 -38.81 -16.75 32.77
CA ILE A 12 -37.69 -15.91 32.37
C ILE A 12 -36.51 -16.46 33.14
N ASN A 13 -35.71 -17.28 32.46
CA ASN A 13 -34.41 -17.69 32.95
C ASN A 13 -33.50 -16.45 32.88
N PRO A 14 -33.15 -15.80 34.01
CA PRO A 14 -32.26 -14.64 33.98
C PRO A 14 -30.88 -15.03 33.42
N TYR A 15 -30.50 -16.30 33.54
CA TYR A 15 -29.26 -16.85 33.02
C TYR A 15 -29.18 -16.94 31.49
N GLN A 16 -30.29 -17.07 30.76
CA GLN A 16 -30.25 -17.11 29.29
C GLN A 16 -29.93 -15.73 28.68
N LYS A 17 -30.36 -14.62 29.30
CA LYS A 17 -30.03 -13.26 28.84
C LYS A 17 -28.53 -12.94 28.89
N HIS A 18 -27.78 -13.59 29.79
CA HIS A 18 -26.33 -13.39 29.89
C HIS A 18 -25.54 -14.14 28.80
N ALA A 19 -26.15 -15.11 28.12
CA ALA A 19 -25.55 -15.80 26.98
C ALA A 19 -25.72 -15.01 25.67
N GLU A 20 -26.89 -14.40 25.45
CA GLU A 20 -27.14 -13.55 24.27
C GLU A 20 -26.33 -12.24 24.29
N ASN A 21 -26.12 -11.64 25.47
CA ASN A 21 -25.32 -10.42 25.61
C ASN A 21 -23.81 -10.59 25.32
N ARG A 22 -23.34 -11.80 25.01
CA ARG A 22 -21.96 -12.06 24.57
C ARG A 22 -21.79 -12.11 23.04
N ALA A 23 -22.87 -11.99 22.27
CA ALA A 23 -22.83 -11.99 20.81
C ALA A 23 -22.91 -10.58 20.17
N GLY A 24 -22.63 -9.53 20.96
CA GLY A 24 -22.79 -8.13 20.54
C GLY A 24 -21.56 -7.29 20.83
N GLY A 25 -20.45 -7.59 20.15
CA GLY A 25 -19.25 -6.76 20.21
C GLY A 25 -18.39 -7.08 19.01
N THR A 26 -18.65 -6.41 17.90
CA THR A 26 -17.82 -6.43 16.69
C THR A 26 -16.36 -6.29 17.12
N GLY A 27 -15.58 -7.35 16.89
CA GLY A 27 -14.15 -7.34 17.19
C GLY A 27 -13.56 -6.12 16.50
N LYS A 28 -13.07 -5.15 17.28
CA LYS A 28 -12.33 -4.02 16.72
C LYS A 28 -11.22 -4.65 15.88
N ALA A 29 -11.24 -4.43 14.57
CA ALA A 29 -10.16 -4.85 13.70
C ALA A 29 -8.86 -4.37 14.36
N LYS A 30 -7.96 -5.29 14.69
CA LYS A 30 -6.67 -4.94 15.28
C LYS A 30 -6.07 -3.86 14.38
N GLN A 31 -5.70 -2.73 14.97
CA GLN A 31 -4.94 -1.71 14.25
C GLN A 31 -3.73 -2.43 13.64
N LYS A 32 -3.66 -2.44 12.31
CA LYS A 32 -2.51 -2.96 11.61
C LYS A 32 -1.54 -1.80 11.50
N ASP A 33 -0.30 -2.07 11.87
CA ASP A 33 0.77 -1.14 11.60
C ASP A 33 1.00 -1.15 10.08
N GLU A 34 0.73 0.00 9.44
CA GLU A 34 0.94 0.20 8.02
C GLU A 34 1.96 1.32 7.80
N VAL A 35 2.92 1.07 6.92
CA VAL A 35 3.88 2.09 6.49
C VAL A 35 3.41 2.63 5.14
N GLN A 36 3.02 3.90 5.10
CA GLN A 36 2.58 4.58 3.88
C GLN A 36 3.64 5.59 3.43
N ILE A 37 3.84 5.71 2.11
CA ILE A 37 4.69 6.75 1.53
C ILE A 37 4.01 8.11 1.76
N SER A 38 4.78 9.09 2.25
CA SER A 38 4.28 10.44 2.54
C SER A 38 3.74 11.13 1.29
N ALA A 39 2.77 12.03 1.48
CA ALA A 39 2.20 12.81 0.38
C ALA A 39 3.29 13.61 -0.38
N ALA A 40 4.20 14.24 0.36
CA ALA A 40 5.34 14.97 -0.22
C ALA A 40 6.25 14.07 -1.08
N ALA A 41 6.56 12.84 -0.63
CA ALA A 41 7.37 11.91 -1.42
C ALA A 41 6.64 11.45 -2.70
N LYS A 42 5.31 11.33 -2.66
CA LYS A 42 4.51 11.03 -3.87
C LYS A 42 4.55 12.18 -4.88
N GLU A 43 4.53 13.43 -4.41
CA GLU A 43 4.66 14.63 -5.27
C GLU A 43 6.07 14.77 -5.87
N MET A 44 7.13 14.43 -5.13
CA MET A 44 8.49 14.39 -5.68
C MET A 44 8.65 13.31 -6.77
N LEU A 45 7.94 12.18 -6.64
CA LEU A 45 7.95 11.13 -7.68
C LEU A 45 7.25 11.59 -8.96
N THR A 46 6.16 12.34 -8.87
CA THR A 46 5.42 12.81 -10.06
C THR A 46 6.20 13.87 -10.81
N THR A 47 6.86 14.79 -10.11
CA THR A 47 7.75 15.81 -10.72
C THR A 47 8.97 15.18 -11.40
N SER A 48 9.52 14.10 -10.84
CA SER A 48 10.61 13.34 -11.46
C SER A 48 10.21 12.65 -12.79
N LYS A 49 8.91 12.39 -13.00
CA LYS A 49 8.39 11.82 -14.25
C LYS A 49 8.11 12.87 -15.33
N ALA A 50 8.06 14.16 -14.97
CA ALA A 50 7.75 15.26 -15.89
C ALA A 50 8.83 15.52 -16.95
N SER A 51 10.02 14.93 -16.81
CA SER A 51 11.10 14.96 -17.84
C SER A 51 10.79 14.10 -19.08
N GLY A 52 9.54 13.67 -19.27
CA GLY A 52 9.16 12.53 -20.10
C GLY A 52 9.45 12.69 -21.58
N THR A 53 9.08 13.81 -22.21
CA THR A 53 9.18 13.97 -23.67
C THR A 53 10.63 13.99 -24.15
N ASP A 54 11.43 14.90 -23.60
CA ASP A 54 12.83 15.10 -24.01
C ASP A 54 13.67 13.86 -23.69
N ARG A 55 13.35 13.17 -22.57
CA ARG A 55 13.98 11.91 -22.20
C ARG A 55 13.60 10.78 -23.15
N ILE A 56 12.34 10.68 -23.57
CA ILE A 56 11.90 9.66 -24.53
C ILE A 56 12.65 9.85 -25.85
N GLU A 57 12.71 11.09 -26.36
CA GLU A 57 13.45 11.39 -27.59
C GLU A 57 14.94 11.05 -27.47
N HIS A 58 15.56 11.41 -26.34
CA HIS A 58 16.95 11.10 -26.07
C HIS A 58 17.20 9.57 -26.04
N ILE A 59 16.32 8.81 -25.40
CA ILE A 59 16.40 7.34 -25.34
C ILE A 59 16.27 6.74 -26.75
N GLU A 60 15.30 7.21 -27.54
CA GLU A 60 15.10 6.71 -28.91
C GLU A 60 16.32 6.99 -29.79
N LYS A 61 16.94 8.18 -29.66
CA LYS A 61 18.20 8.49 -30.35
C LYS A 61 19.33 7.55 -29.92
N LEU A 62 19.48 7.31 -28.62
CA LEU A 62 20.50 6.39 -28.10
C LEU A 62 20.30 4.96 -28.62
N LYS A 63 19.06 4.45 -28.60
CA LYS A 63 18.73 3.12 -29.13
C LYS A 63 19.14 2.98 -30.58
N LYS A 64 18.86 3.99 -31.41
CA LYS A 64 19.26 4.00 -32.82
C LYS A 64 20.78 3.92 -32.97
N SER A 65 21.53 4.75 -32.26
CA SER A 65 23.02 4.74 -32.30
C SER A 65 23.61 3.40 -31.83
N VAL A 66 23.01 2.76 -30.83
CA VAL A 66 23.43 1.43 -30.37
C VAL A 66 23.15 0.38 -31.43
N SER A 67 21.94 0.38 -32.02
CA SER A 67 21.58 -0.58 -33.08
C SER A 67 22.43 -0.43 -34.35
N SER A 68 22.86 0.79 -34.68
CA SER A 68 23.72 1.05 -35.83
C SER A 68 25.21 0.81 -35.53
N GLY A 69 25.58 0.45 -34.30
CA GLY A 69 26.96 0.22 -33.88
C GLY A 69 27.83 1.49 -33.82
N THR A 70 27.23 2.67 -33.89
CA THR A 70 27.94 3.97 -33.86
C THR A 70 28.01 4.57 -32.46
N TYR A 71 27.44 3.89 -31.46
CA TYR A 71 27.50 4.32 -30.08
C TYR A 71 28.89 4.05 -29.48
N TYR A 72 29.60 5.13 -29.13
CA TYR A 72 30.90 5.06 -28.48
C TYR A 72 30.76 5.20 -26.96
N VAL A 73 31.33 4.25 -26.23
CA VAL A 73 31.37 4.25 -24.76
C VAL A 73 32.66 4.92 -24.30
N GLU A 74 32.54 6.13 -23.78
CA GLU A 74 33.68 6.91 -23.29
C GLU A 74 33.97 6.60 -21.82
N ALA A 75 35.12 5.98 -21.53
CA ALA A 75 35.49 5.57 -20.18
C ALA A 75 35.59 6.74 -19.19
N GLY A 76 36.04 7.92 -19.65
CA GLY A 76 36.12 9.13 -18.82
C GLY A 76 34.75 9.55 -18.27
N LYS A 77 33.71 9.56 -19.13
CA LYS A 77 32.33 9.86 -18.72
C LYS A 77 31.76 8.86 -17.72
N ILE A 78 32.17 7.58 -17.81
CA ILE A 78 31.77 6.56 -16.84
C ILE A 78 32.39 6.90 -15.48
N ALA A 79 33.69 7.17 -15.44
CA ALA A 79 34.39 7.53 -14.22
C ALA A 79 33.77 8.79 -13.59
N GLU A 80 33.54 9.85 -14.36
CA GLU A 80 32.89 11.09 -13.90
C GLU A 80 31.53 10.84 -13.23
N LYS A 81 30.70 9.94 -13.78
CA LYS A 81 29.39 9.61 -13.19
C LYS A 81 29.47 8.71 -11.96
N LEU A 82 30.53 7.92 -11.83
CA LEU A 82 30.77 7.09 -10.66
C LEU A 82 31.40 7.88 -9.50
N LEU A 83 32.20 8.91 -9.79
CA LEU A 83 32.92 9.72 -8.79
C LEU A 83 32.07 10.17 -7.59
N PRO A 84 30.82 10.67 -7.75
CA PRO A 84 30.01 11.13 -6.62
C PRO A 84 29.68 10.04 -5.60
N TYR A 85 29.70 8.76 -6.00
CA TYR A 85 29.41 7.62 -5.14
C TYR A 85 30.66 6.98 -4.52
N LEU A 86 31.85 7.42 -4.96
CA LEU A 86 33.14 6.89 -4.53
C LEU A 86 33.87 7.83 -3.56
N LYS A 87 33.44 9.10 -3.46
CA LYS A 87 33.95 10.04 -2.47
C LYS A 87 33.09 9.96 -1.21
N GLU A 88 33.71 9.54 -0.10
CA GLU A 88 33.22 9.81 1.26
C GLU A 88 33.40 11.28 1.64
#